data_AF-A0A7S0GF94-F1
#
_entry.id   AF-A0A7S0GF94-F1
#
_cell.length_a   1.000
_cell.length_b   1.000
_cell.length_c   1.000
_cell.angle_alpha   90.00
_cell.angle_beta   90.00
_cell.angle_gamma   90.00
#
_symmetry.space_group_name_H-M   'P 1'
#
loop_
_entity.id
_entity.type
_entity.pdbx_description
1 polymer ?
#
loop_
_entity_poly.entity_id
_entity_poly.type
_entity_poly.pdbx_seq_one_letter_code
_entity_poly.pdbx_strand_id
1 'polypeptide(L)'
;RVLMVEKAKDGYTVTAEWLAVEEEEEAPLREPTKVKMNQPGEPGTTLVLHTPNPPILATGFQGSVEATASHLFAFADDDNPRKSCLNGAPLLTEYDESTSTKGVFLVGPQVQHDALTFCFVYKFRQRFAVVADAICQGLGKDTKAAVAECRQNNMYLDDFETCEDTCGDVC
;
A
#
# COMPACT_ATOMS: atom_id res chain seq x y z
N ARG A 1 12.31 10.15 6.54
CA ARG A 1 11.85 10.28 5.12
C ARG A 1 12.81 11.17 4.35
N VAL A 2 13.23 10.78 3.14
CA VAL A 2 14.02 11.67 2.26
C VAL A 2 13.09 12.71 1.64
N LEU A 3 13.48 13.98 1.68
CA LEU A 3 12.73 15.09 1.11
C LEU A 3 13.30 15.53 -0.25
N MET A 4 14.62 15.55 -0.39
CA MET A 4 15.29 16.05 -1.58
C MET A 4 16.69 15.44 -1.75
N VAL A 5 17.12 15.28 -3.00
CA VAL A 5 18.49 14.94 -3.37
C VAL A 5 18.99 15.96 -4.39
N GLU A 6 20.07 16.65 -4.06
CA GLU A 6 20.71 17.64 -4.94
C GLU A 6 22.07 17.12 -5.39
N LYS A 7 22.36 17.28 -6.68
CA LYS A 7 23.69 16.98 -7.22
C LYS A 7 24.61 18.19 -7.00
N ALA A 8 25.68 17.98 -6.25
CA ALA A 8 26.75 18.95 -6.01
C ALA A 8 27.95 18.68 -6.93
N LYS A 9 28.94 19.58 -6.90
CA LYS A 9 30.17 19.46 -7.69
C LYS A 9 30.93 18.15 -7.40
N ASP A 10 30.96 17.73 -6.13
CA ASP A 10 31.75 16.60 -5.64
C ASP A 10 30.88 15.48 -5.02
N GLY A 11 29.61 15.38 -5.41
CA GLY A 11 28.72 14.32 -4.92
C GLY A 11 27.26 14.71 -4.87
N TYR A 12 26.57 14.23 -3.85
CA TYR A 12 25.14 14.46 -3.61
C TYR A 12 24.90 14.91 -2.17
N THR A 13 23.99 15.86 -2.03
CA THR A 13 23.44 16.28 -0.74
C THR A 13 22.04 15.69 -0.62
N VAL A 14 21.79 14.96 0.46
CA VAL A 14 20.48 14.37 0.77
C VAL A 14 19.90 15.09 1.97
N THR A 15 18.74 15.71 1.79
CA THR A 15 17.96 16.32 2.88
C THR A 15 16.83 15.38 3.26
N ALA A 16 16.76 15.02 4.53
CA ALA A 16 15.80 14.09 5.08
C ALA A 16 15.21 14.61 6.41
N GLU A 17 14.09 14.04 6.80
CA GLU A 17 13.38 14.31 8.06
C GLU A 17 13.37 13.04 8.91
N TRP A 18 13.71 13.16 10.20
CA TRP A 18 13.54 12.08 11.17
C TRP A 18 12.05 11.83 11.41
N LEU A 19 11.60 10.61 11.18
CA LEU A 19 10.23 10.21 11.54
C LEU A 19 10.21 9.67 12.96
N ALA A 20 9.03 9.65 13.57
CA ALA A 20 8.82 8.91 14.81
C ALA A 20 9.20 7.44 14.59
N VAL A 21 9.78 6.82 15.61
CA VAL A 21 10.05 5.38 15.60
C VAL A 21 8.69 4.70 15.71
N GLU A 22 8.31 3.94 14.68
CA GLU A 22 7.15 3.05 14.73
C GLU A 22 7.46 1.90 15.69
N GLU A 23 6.44 1.40 16.41
CA GLU A 23 6.63 0.26 17.31
C GLU A 23 7.11 -0.95 16.48
N GLU A 24 8.31 -1.44 16.78
CA GLU A 24 8.85 -2.64 16.11
C GLU A 24 8.05 -3.86 16.58
N GLU A 25 7.23 -4.43 15.70
CA GLU A 25 6.71 -5.78 15.93
C GLU A 25 7.84 -6.80 15.84
N GLU A 26 7.83 -7.79 16.74
CA GLU A 26 8.84 -8.85 16.72
C GLU A 26 8.72 -9.64 15.40
N ALA A 27 9.78 -9.61 14.59
CA ALA A 27 9.92 -10.39 13.38
C ALA A 27 10.82 -11.62 13.66
N PRO A 28 10.29 -12.73 14.21
CA PRO A 28 11.08 -13.84 14.74
C PRO A 28 11.94 -14.56 13.69
N LEU A 29 11.61 -14.41 12.41
CA LEU A 29 12.34 -15.00 11.28
C LEU A 29 13.44 -14.09 10.72
N ARG A 30 13.56 -12.85 11.21
CA ARG A 30 14.53 -11.88 10.71
C ARG A 30 15.75 -11.84 11.62
N GLU A 31 16.92 -12.16 11.07
CA GLU A 31 18.18 -11.86 11.77
C GLU A 31 18.39 -10.34 11.80
N PRO A 32 18.57 -9.73 12.99
CA PRO A 32 18.76 -8.29 13.08
C PRO A 32 20.06 -7.85 12.41
N THR A 33 20.02 -6.70 11.76
CA THR A 33 21.17 -6.12 11.07
C THR A 33 22.33 -5.86 12.06
N LYS A 34 23.57 -6.20 11.68
CA LYS A 34 24.76 -5.94 12.51
C LYS A 34 25.10 -4.45 12.67
N VAL A 35 24.42 -3.59 11.93
CA VAL A 35 24.59 -2.14 11.97
C VAL A 35 23.50 -1.58 12.87
N LYS A 36 23.87 -1.15 14.09
CA LYS A 36 22.97 -0.45 14.99
C LYS A 36 23.06 1.05 14.74
N MET A 37 21.91 1.71 14.69
CA MET A 37 21.86 3.16 14.71
C MET A 37 22.19 3.63 16.13
N ASN A 38 23.32 4.31 16.32
CA ASN A 38 23.82 4.63 17.65
C ASN A 38 23.04 5.77 18.33
N GLN A 39 22.44 6.68 17.54
CA GLN A 39 21.67 7.83 18.04
C GLN A 39 20.57 8.20 17.00
N PRO A 40 19.29 7.89 17.24
CA PRO A 40 18.19 8.48 16.48
C PRO A 40 18.11 9.99 16.74
N GLY A 41 17.80 10.78 15.71
CA GLY A 41 17.44 12.19 15.88
C GLY A 41 16.03 12.36 16.43
N GLU A 42 15.70 13.56 16.92
CA GLU A 42 14.33 13.88 17.36
C GLU A 42 13.36 13.88 16.16
N PRO A 43 12.15 13.30 16.27
CA PRO A 43 11.16 13.33 15.20
C PRO A 43 10.85 14.75 14.72
N GLY A 44 10.70 14.93 13.40
CA GLY A 44 10.50 16.23 12.75
C GLY A 44 11.79 17.04 12.51
N THR A 45 12.93 16.60 13.06
CA THR A 45 14.20 17.30 12.79
C THR A 45 14.76 16.96 11.42
N THR A 46 15.36 17.97 10.78
CA THR A 46 16.00 17.82 9.47
C THR A 46 17.42 17.28 9.62
N LEU A 47 17.76 16.29 8.81
CA LEU A 47 19.08 15.71 8.66
C LEU A 47 19.61 16.00 7.25
N VAL A 48 20.88 16.40 7.16
CA VAL A 48 21.59 16.60 5.88
C VAL A 48 22.76 15.63 5.82
N LEU A 49 22.81 14.83 4.76
CA LEU A 49 23.86 13.85 4.50
C LEU A 49 24.59 14.18 3.20
N HIS A 50 25.91 13.94 3.18
CA HIS A 50 26.74 14.11 1.98
C HIS A 50 27.36 12.77 1.57
N THR A 51 27.28 12.45 0.29
CA THR A 51 27.88 11.24 -0.28
C THR A 51 28.53 11.55 -1.63
N PRO A 52 29.73 11.01 -1.92
CA PRO A 52 30.34 11.15 -3.25
C PRO A 52 29.60 10.33 -4.33
N ASN A 53 28.83 9.31 -3.92
CA ASN A 53 28.14 8.38 -4.83
C ASN A 53 26.64 8.70 -4.94
N PRO A 54 25.99 8.42 -6.09
CA PRO A 54 24.54 8.53 -6.22
C PRO A 54 23.82 7.71 -5.13
N PRO A 55 22.92 8.32 -4.34
CA PRO A 55 22.22 7.60 -3.29
C PRO A 55 21.19 6.61 -3.89
N ILE A 56 21.02 5.47 -3.23
CA ILE A 56 19.94 4.52 -3.52
C ILE A 56 18.71 4.94 -2.71
N LEU A 57 17.63 5.31 -3.40
CA LEU A 57 16.36 5.70 -2.77
C LEU A 57 15.38 4.53 -2.82
N ALA A 58 15.17 3.87 -1.68
CA ALA A 58 14.18 2.80 -1.51
C ALA A 58 12.89 3.35 -0.87
N THR A 59 12.34 4.45 -1.42
CA THR A 59 11.21 5.20 -0.84
C THR A 59 9.83 4.76 -1.33
N GLY A 60 9.75 3.62 -2.02
CA GLY A 60 8.50 3.12 -2.60
C GLY A 60 8.04 3.88 -3.84
N PHE A 61 6.73 3.90 -4.08
CA PHE A 61 6.09 4.49 -5.26
C PHE A 61 4.84 5.29 -4.85
N GLN A 62 4.59 6.41 -5.52
CA GLN A 62 3.32 7.16 -5.42
C GLN A 62 2.14 6.36 -6.00
N GLY A 63 2.43 5.52 -7.01
CA GLY A 63 1.48 4.60 -7.62
C GLY A 63 0.66 5.20 -8.76
N SER A 64 0.25 4.34 -9.69
CA SER A 64 -0.30 4.75 -10.99
C SER A 64 -1.67 5.40 -10.92
N VAL A 65 -2.48 5.04 -9.92
CA VAL A 65 -3.84 5.60 -9.77
C VAL A 65 -3.78 7.09 -9.49
N GLU A 66 -2.96 7.53 -8.53
CA GLU A 66 -2.79 8.95 -8.22
C GLU A 66 -2.17 9.70 -9.41
N ALA A 67 -1.14 9.13 -10.04
CA ALA A 67 -0.40 9.78 -11.12
C ALA A 67 -1.21 9.94 -12.43
N THR A 68 -2.11 9.01 -12.75
CA THR A 68 -2.76 8.94 -14.08
C THR A 68 -4.28 9.04 -14.03
N ALA A 69 -4.90 8.62 -12.93
CA ALA A 69 -6.34 8.46 -12.82
C ALA A 69 -6.93 9.16 -11.58
N SER A 70 -6.22 10.11 -10.97
CA SER A 70 -6.65 10.80 -9.75
C SER A 70 -8.02 11.47 -9.86
N HIS A 71 -8.40 11.94 -11.05
CA HIS A 71 -9.72 12.52 -11.31
C HIS A 71 -10.89 11.52 -11.22
N LEU A 72 -10.62 10.21 -11.10
CA LEU A 72 -11.63 9.16 -10.99
C LEU A 72 -11.74 8.57 -9.58
N PHE A 73 -10.88 8.96 -8.64
CA PHE A 73 -10.81 8.40 -7.29
C PHE A 73 -10.72 9.50 -6.23
N ALA A 74 -11.37 9.28 -5.09
CA ALA A 74 -11.01 9.98 -3.86
C ALA A 74 -9.87 9.22 -3.18
N PHE A 75 -9.04 9.91 -2.40
CA PHE A 75 -7.89 9.33 -1.73
C PHE A 75 -7.97 9.58 -0.22
N ALA A 76 -7.42 8.67 0.57
CA ALA A 76 -7.31 8.84 2.01
C ALA A 76 -6.33 9.97 2.34
N ASP A 77 -6.67 10.80 3.33
CA ASP A 77 -5.75 11.80 3.87
C ASP A 77 -4.73 11.16 4.83
N ASP A 78 -3.62 11.87 5.07
CA ASP A 78 -2.52 11.43 5.96
C ASP A 78 -2.95 11.15 7.41
N ASP A 79 -4.08 11.73 7.84
CA ASP A 79 -4.68 11.61 9.18
C ASP A 79 -5.68 10.43 9.31
N ASN A 80 -5.83 9.59 8.28
CA ASN A 80 -6.73 8.45 8.34
C ASN A 80 -6.27 7.47 9.45
N PRO A 81 -7.13 7.16 10.46
CA PRO A 81 -6.77 6.26 11.57
C PRO A 81 -6.50 4.82 11.13
N ARG A 82 -6.87 4.44 9.90
CA ARG A 82 -6.59 3.12 9.28
C ARG A 82 -5.41 3.22 8.32
N LYS A 83 -4.32 3.84 8.78
CA LYS A 83 -3.10 4.04 7.99
C LYS A 83 -2.40 2.70 7.82
N SER A 84 -2.37 2.20 6.59
CA SER A 84 -1.47 1.10 6.22
C SER A 84 -0.19 1.69 5.60
N CYS A 85 0.72 0.81 5.16
CA CYS A 85 1.90 1.20 4.38
C CYS A 85 1.57 1.90 3.04
N LEU A 86 0.31 1.93 2.59
CA LEU A 86 -0.14 2.73 1.45
C LEU A 86 -0.73 4.06 1.91
N ASN A 87 0.14 5.02 2.20
CA ASN A 87 -0.31 6.39 2.45
C ASN A 87 -0.95 6.98 1.18
N GLY A 88 -2.11 7.63 1.32
CA GLY A 88 -2.83 8.18 0.16
C GLY A 88 -3.46 7.12 -0.75
N ALA A 89 -3.91 5.98 -0.22
CA ALA A 89 -4.58 4.97 -1.03
C ALA A 89 -5.94 5.46 -1.58
N PRO A 90 -6.37 4.98 -2.76
CA PRO A 90 -7.71 5.23 -3.28
C PRO A 90 -8.79 4.73 -2.32
N LEU A 91 -9.82 5.53 -2.07
CA LEU A 91 -10.99 5.16 -1.28
C LEU A 91 -11.96 4.35 -2.14
N LEU A 92 -12.14 3.09 -1.74
CA LEU A 92 -12.94 2.12 -2.47
C LEU A 92 -14.15 1.64 -1.65
N THR A 93 -15.19 1.16 -2.34
CA THR A 93 -16.27 0.38 -1.73
C THR A 93 -15.79 -1.04 -1.43
N GLU A 94 -16.59 -1.83 -0.71
CA GLU A 94 -16.34 -3.25 -0.42
C GLU A 94 -16.14 -4.13 -1.67
N TYR A 95 -16.49 -3.63 -2.87
CA TYR A 95 -16.34 -4.31 -4.16
C TYR A 95 -15.22 -3.73 -5.04
N ASP A 96 -14.31 -2.94 -4.44
CA ASP A 96 -13.22 -2.22 -5.10
C ASP A 96 -13.67 -1.16 -6.13
N GLU A 97 -14.90 -0.65 -5.98
CA GLU A 97 -15.40 0.45 -6.80
C GLU A 97 -14.93 1.79 -6.24
N SER A 98 -14.61 2.76 -7.10
CA SER A 98 -14.34 4.14 -6.69
C SER A 98 -15.55 4.72 -5.94
N THR A 99 -15.29 5.28 -4.76
CA THR A 99 -16.30 6.00 -3.97
C THR A 99 -16.73 7.33 -4.60
N SER A 100 -15.94 7.87 -5.54
CA SER A 100 -16.21 9.15 -6.21
C SER A 100 -16.83 8.99 -7.61
N THR A 101 -16.53 7.88 -8.29
CA THR A 101 -16.93 7.65 -9.69
C THR A 101 -17.53 6.27 -9.88
N LYS A 102 -18.85 6.20 -10.05
CA LYS A 102 -19.56 4.92 -10.25
C LYS A 102 -19.14 4.22 -11.54
N GLY A 103 -19.08 2.90 -11.50
CA GLY A 103 -18.68 2.02 -12.59
C GLY A 103 -17.17 1.95 -12.84
N VAL A 104 -16.36 2.65 -12.03
CA VAL A 104 -14.89 2.58 -12.08
C VAL A 104 -14.42 1.68 -10.94
N PHE A 105 -13.68 0.63 -11.27
CA PHE A 105 -13.16 -0.34 -10.31
C PHE A 105 -11.64 -0.34 -10.31
N LEU A 106 -11.04 -0.65 -9.17
CA LEU A 106 -9.60 -0.79 -9.01
C LEU A 106 -9.23 -2.25 -8.74
N VAL A 107 -8.17 -2.72 -9.38
CA VAL A 107 -7.54 -4.01 -9.08
C VAL A 107 -6.03 -3.85 -8.97
N GLY A 108 -5.39 -4.71 -8.18
CA GLY A 108 -3.93 -4.76 -8.07
C GLY A 108 -3.39 -4.26 -6.72
N PRO A 109 -2.09 -3.96 -6.64
CA PRO A 109 -1.38 -3.76 -5.37
C PRO A 109 -1.73 -2.46 -4.65
N GLN A 110 -2.49 -1.56 -5.28
CA GLN A 110 -2.98 -0.31 -4.66
C GLN A 110 -4.36 -0.47 -3.99
N VAL A 111 -4.98 -1.66 -4.06
CA VAL A 111 -6.21 -1.94 -3.32
C VAL A 111 -5.89 -2.02 -1.83
N GLN A 112 -6.66 -1.31 -1.03
CA GLN A 112 -6.59 -1.32 0.42
C GLN A 112 -8.00 -1.34 1.00
N HIS A 113 -8.18 -2.16 2.03
CA HIS A 113 -9.38 -2.19 2.87
C HIS A 113 -8.94 -2.11 4.32
N ASP A 114 -9.22 -1.00 4.97
CA ASP A 114 -8.80 -0.76 6.36
C ASP A 114 -7.29 -0.95 6.55
N ALA A 115 -6.86 -1.81 7.47
CA ALA A 115 -5.46 -2.17 7.66
C ALA A 115 -4.93 -3.13 6.57
N LEU A 116 -5.82 -3.80 5.84
CA LEU A 116 -5.44 -4.81 4.85
C LEU A 116 -4.90 -4.16 3.58
N THR A 117 -3.62 -4.42 3.34
CA THR A 117 -2.93 -4.00 2.12
C THR A 117 -2.71 -5.19 1.19
N PHE A 118 -3.12 -5.02 -0.08
CA PHE A 118 -3.06 -6.08 -1.08
C PHE A 118 -1.78 -6.01 -1.93
N CYS A 119 -0.64 -5.62 -1.36
CA CYS A 119 0.61 -5.38 -2.12
C CYS A 119 1.26 -6.65 -2.73
N PHE A 120 0.83 -7.85 -2.31
CA PHE A 120 1.30 -9.12 -2.86
C PHE A 120 0.33 -9.72 -3.87
N VAL A 121 0.88 -10.33 -4.93
CA VAL A 121 0.11 -10.95 -6.02
C VAL A 121 -0.92 -11.95 -5.51
N TYR A 122 -0.54 -12.80 -4.54
CA TYR A 122 -1.45 -13.80 -3.99
C TYR A 122 -2.59 -13.19 -3.16
N LYS A 123 -2.44 -11.95 -2.67
CA LYS A 123 -3.49 -11.18 -1.98
C LYS A 123 -4.39 -10.50 -3.01
N PHE A 124 -3.89 -9.56 -3.83
CA PHE A 124 -4.77 -8.77 -4.72
C PHE A 124 -5.48 -9.62 -5.77
N ARG A 125 -4.93 -10.77 -6.18
CA ARG A 125 -5.61 -11.64 -7.15
C ARG A 125 -6.94 -12.19 -6.63
N GLN A 126 -7.12 -12.26 -5.31
CA GLN A 126 -8.37 -12.74 -4.69
C GLN A 126 -9.52 -11.75 -4.86
N ARG A 127 -9.21 -10.51 -5.27
CA ARG A 127 -10.17 -9.44 -5.51
C ARG A 127 -10.67 -9.37 -6.94
N PHE A 128 -9.98 -10.00 -7.90
CA PHE A 128 -10.37 -9.99 -9.31
C PHE A 128 -11.79 -10.52 -9.53
N ALA A 129 -12.14 -11.62 -8.87
CA ALA A 129 -13.45 -12.23 -9.02
C ALA A 129 -14.55 -11.42 -8.32
N VAL A 130 -14.23 -10.66 -7.26
CA VAL A 130 -15.16 -9.75 -6.58
C VAL A 130 -15.56 -8.61 -7.53
N VAL A 131 -14.59 -7.97 -8.17
CA VAL A 131 -14.84 -6.93 -9.17
C VAL A 131 -15.62 -7.47 -10.36
N ALA A 132 -15.24 -8.64 -10.87
CA ALA A 132 -15.93 -9.26 -11.99
C ALA A 132 -17.39 -9.59 -11.66
N ASP A 133 -17.66 -10.08 -10.45
CA ASP A 133 -19.02 -10.33 -9.97
C ASP A 133 -19.84 -9.04 -9.90
N ALA A 134 -19.32 -7.99 -9.26
CA ALA A 134 -19.99 -6.69 -9.15
C ALA A 134 -20.39 -6.12 -10.52
N ILE A 135 -19.49 -6.18 -11.51
CA ILE A 135 -19.77 -5.75 -12.89
C ILE A 135 -20.88 -6.61 -13.51
N CYS A 136 -20.81 -7.93 -13.38
CA CYS A 136 -21.80 -8.85 -13.96
C CYS A 136 -23.19 -8.70 -13.34
N GLN A 137 -23.27 -8.55 -12.02
CA GLN A 137 -24.54 -8.29 -11.32
C GLN A 137 -25.15 -6.97 -11.79
N GLY A 138 -24.34 -5.92 -11.96
CA GLY A 138 -24.79 -4.64 -12.55
C GLY A 138 -25.33 -4.77 -13.98
N LEU A 139 -24.86 -5.77 -14.73
CA LEU A 139 -25.34 -6.12 -16.08
C LEU A 139 -26.49 -7.15 -16.07
N GLY A 140 -26.99 -7.55 -14.89
CA GLY A 140 -28.04 -8.56 -14.73
C GLY A 140 -27.62 -9.97 -15.17
N LYS A 141 -26.34 -10.31 -15.02
CA LYS A 141 -25.78 -11.64 -15.34
C LYS A 141 -25.58 -12.46 -14.07
N ASP A 142 -25.96 -13.74 -14.13
CA ASP A 142 -25.71 -14.69 -13.05
C ASP A 142 -24.26 -15.20 -13.08
N THR A 143 -23.63 -15.22 -11.93
CA THR A 143 -22.20 -15.51 -11.72
C THR A 143 -21.97 -16.60 -10.67
N LYS A 144 -23.03 -17.13 -10.05
CA LYS A 144 -22.93 -18.03 -8.87
C LYS A 144 -21.97 -19.20 -9.07
N ALA A 145 -21.99 -19.82 -10.26
CA ALA A 145 -21.09 -20.92 -10.58
C ALA A 145 -19.61 -20.48 -10.60
N ALA A 146 -19.30 -19.34 -11.23
CA ALA A 146 -17.95 -18.79 -11.29
C ALA A 146 -17.46 -18.33 -9.91
N VAL A 147 -18.32 -17.71 -9.11
CA VAL A 147 -18.02 -17.33 -7.72
C VAL A 147 -17.69 -18.56 -6.88
N ALA A 148 -18.48 -19.63 -6.99
CA ALA A 148 -18.23 -20.87 -6.26
C ALA A 148 -16.87 -21.50 -6.63
N GLU A 149 -16.51 -21.49 -7.91
CA GLU A 149 -15.20 -21.97 -8.37
C GLU A 149 -14.05 -21.10 -7.86
N CYS A 150 -14.19 -19.77 -7.89
CA CYS A 150 -13.16 -18.86 -7.38
C CYS A 150 -12.95 -19.04 -5.87
N ARG A 151 -14.02 -19.27 -5.09
CA ARG A 151 -13.93 -19.59 -3.66
C ARG A 151 -13.15 -20.89 -3.41
N GLN A 152 -13.43 -21.94 -4.18
CA GLN A 152 -12.71 -23.22 -4.06
C GLN A 152 -11.20 -23.09 -4.33
N ASN A 153 -10.80 -22.08 -5.12
CA ASN A 153 -9.42 -21.83 -5.49
C ASN A 153 -8.73 -20.74 -4.61
N ASN A 154 -9.37 -20.27 -3.53
CA ASN A 154 -8.89 -19.14 -2.73
C ASN A 154 -8.62 -17.88 -3.58
N MET A 155 -9.56 -17.57 -4.48
CA MET A 155 -9.50 -16.43 -5.42
C MET A 155 -10.75 -15.53 -5.33
N TYR A 156 -11.49 -15.61 -4.24
CA TYR A 156 -12.65 -14.76 -3.96
C TYR A 156 -12.65 -14.37 -2.48
N LEU A 157 -12.06 -13.21 -2.17
CA LEU A 157 -12.01 -12.66 -0.82
C LEU A 157 -12.96 -11.48 -0.74
N ASP A 158 -14.12 -11.65 -0.12
CA ASP A 158 -15.16 -10.63 0.08
C ASP A 158 -15.51 -10.40 1.56
N ASP A 159 -14.90 -11.17 2.45
CA ASP A 159 -14.98 -11.00 3.89
C ASP A 159 -13.58 -10.70 4.43
N PHE A 160 -13.45 -9.57 5.13
CA PHE A 160 -12.19 -9.07 5.67
C PHE A 160 -11.98 -9.46 7.14
N GLU A 161 -13.01 -9.96 7.82
CA GLU A 161 -12.93 -10.36 9.24
C GLU A 161 -12.06 -11.60 9.45
N THR A 162 -11.92 -12.44 8.42
CA THR A 162 -11.20 -13.72 8.50
C THR A 162 -9.72 -13.64 8.11
N CYS A 163 -9.18 -12.46 7.76
CA CYS A 163 -7.77 -12.37 7.33
C CYS A 163 -6.76 -12.26 8.48
N GLU A 164 -7.17 -12.09 9.74
CA GLU A 164 -6.26 -11.90 10.89
C GLU A 164 -5.21 -13.03 11.04
N ASP A 165 -5.53 -14.27 10.65
CA ASP A 165 -4.62 -15.42 10.83
C ASP A 165 -3.75 -15.77 9.59
N THR A 166 -3.95 -15.11 8.44
CA THR A 166 -3.20 -15.42 7.19
C THR A 166 -2.63 -14.20 6.48
N CYS A 167 -3.17 -13.01 6.77
CA CYS A 167 -2.60 -11.76 6.37
C CYS A 167 -1.59 -11.37 7.45
N GLY A 168 -0.29 -11.52 7.16
CA GLY A 168 0.71 -10.85 8.00
C GLY A 168 0.37 -9.37 8.07
N ASP A 169 0.10 -8.89 9.29
CA ASP A 169 -0.01 -7.48 9.67
C ASP A 169 1.29 -6.71 9.40
N VAL A 170 2.36 -7.44 9.10
CA VAL A 170 3.66 -6.93 8.67
C VAL A 170 3.60 -6.34 7.26
N CYS A 171 3.32 -5.04 7.20
CA CYS A 171 4.30 -4.09 6.70
C CYS A 171 5.22 -3.72 7.88
#